data_AF-A0A4R2T0L8-F1
#
_entry.id   AF-A0A4R2T0L8-F1
#
_cell.length_a   1.000
_cell.length_b   1.000
_cell.length_c   1.000
_cell.angle_alpha   90.00
_cell.angle_beta   90.00
_cell.angle_gamma   90.00
#
_symmetry.space_group_name_H-M   'P 1'
#
loop_
_entity.id
_entity.type
_entity.pdbx_description
1 polymer ?
#
loop_
_entity_poly.entity_id
_entity_poly.type
_entity_poly.pdbx_seq_one_letter_code
_entity_poly.pdbx_strand_id
1 'polypeptide(L)'
;MFAENFAVYGVRKVWRQMMREGFVIAHFTVERLIHEMGLAGLIRGKPVRTTISDKAAPCPRDHVNRQFFAPAPNRLWVSDFTYVATWAGFV
;
A
#
# COMPACT_ATOMS: atom_id res chain seq x y z
N MET A 1 -4.49 -19.89 -8.39
CA MET A 1 -4.25 -18.46 -8.69
C MET A 1 -5.06 -17.47 -7.85
N PHE A 2 -6.40 -17.38 -7.95
CA PHE A 2 -7.20 -16.40 -7.18
C PHE A 2 -7.26 -16.73 -5.68
N ALA A 3 -7.57 -17.98 -5.33
CA ALA A 3 -7.60 -18.47 -3.95
C ALA A 3 -6.22 -18.46 -3.28
N GLU A 4 -5.16 -18.82 -4.03
CA GLU A 4 -3.76 -18.72 -3.59
C GLU A 4 -3.34 -17.29 -3.24
N ASN A 5 -3.96 -16.29 -3.88
CA ASN A 5 -3.74 -14.87 -3.58
C ASN A 5 -4.76 -14.32 -2.57
N PHE A 6 -5.38 -15.19 -1.74
CA PHE A 6 -6.33 -14.81 -0.69
C PHE A 6 -7.48 -13.92 -1.19
N ALA A 7 -7.96 -14.15 -2.43
CA ALA A 7 -8.98 -13.33 -3.08
C ALA A 7 -8.63 -11.83 -3.24
N VAL A 8 -7.35 -11.45 -3.13
CA VAL A 8 -6.88 -10.06 -3.30
C VAL A 8 -6.83 -9.64 -4.77
N TYR A 9 -6.78 -10.61 -5.68
CA TYR A 9 -6.55 -10.35 -7.10
C TYR A 9 -7.86 -10.11 -7.84
N GLY A 10 -8.14 -8.85 -8.17
CA GLY A 10 -9.20 -8.51 -9.13
C GLY A 10 -8.75 -8.69 -10.57
N VAL A 11 -9.65 -8.38 -11.51
CA VAL A 11 -9.47 -8.52 -12.98
C VAL A 11 -8.07 -8.14 -13.45
N ARG A 12 -7.62 -6.92 -13.13
CA ARG A 12 -6.32 -6.41 -13.59
C ARG A 12 -5.12 -7.22 -13.07
N LYS A 13 -5.17 -7.70 -11.83
CA LYS A 13 -4.06 -8.47 -11.23
C LYS A 13 -4.06 -9.90 -11.75
N VAL A 14 -5.23 -10.52 -11.90
CA VAL A 14 -5.38 -11.83 -12.55
C VAL A 14 -4.86 -11.78 -13.98
N TRP A 15 -5.29 -10.80 -14.78
CA TRP A 15 -4.83 -10.64 -16.16
C TRP A 15 -3.30 -10.50 -16.26
N ARG A 16 -2.68 -9.67 -15.41
CA ARG A 16 -1.22 -9.52 -15.38
C ARG A 16 -0.49 -10.80 -14.98
N GLN A 17 -1.05 -11.54 -14.04
CA GLN A 17 -0.43 -12.77 -13.58
C GLN A 17 -0.58 -13.89 -14.64
N MET A 18 -1.70 -13.95 -15.36
CA MET A 18 -1.86 -14.82 -16.54
C MET A 18 -0.81 -14.51 -17.62
N MET A 19 -0.53 -13.23 -17.87
CA MET A 19 0.56 -12.85 -18.80
C MET A 19 1.94 -13.31 -18.32
N ARG A 20 2.23 -13.27 -17.02
CA ARG A 20 3.51 -13.77 -16.46
C ARG A 20 3.63 -15.28 -16.56
N GLU A 21 2.50 -15.98 -16.49
CA GLU A 21 2.40 -17.43 -16.67
C GLU A 21 2.40 -17.85 -18.16
N GLY A 22 2.47 -16.89 -19.09
CA GLY A 22 2.59 -17.14 -20.53
C GLY A 22 1.26 -17.19 -21.30
N PHE A 23 0.13 -16.90 -20.66
CA PHE A 23 -1.16 -16.87 -21.33
C PHE A 23 -1.39 -15.54 -22.06
N VAL A 24 -1.67 -15.62 -23.37
CA VAL A 24 -2.06 -14.47 -24.19
C VAL A 24 -3.58 -14.37 -24.22
N ILE A 25 -4.13 -13.63 -23.25
CA ILE A 25 -5.59 -13.46 -23.08
C ILE A 25 -5.93 -11.97 -23.05
N ALA A 26 -7.02 -11.58 -23.70
CA ALA A 26 -7.52 -10.22 -23.65
C ALA A 26 -8.07 -9.86 -22.25
N HIS A 27 -7.87 -8.61 -21.82
CA HIS A 27 -8.35 -8.13 -20.52
C HIS A 27 -9.86 -8.38 -20.32
N PHE A 28 -10.68 -8.10 -21.33
CA PHE A 28 -12.13 -8.28 -21.28
C PHE A 28 -12.56 -9.74 -21.13
N THR A 29 -11.76 -10.69 -21.62
CA THR A 29 -12.01 -12.12 -21.41
C THR A 29 -11.84 -12.49 -19.94
N VAL A 30 -10.79 -11.98 -19.30
CA VAL A 30 -10.54 -12.17 -17.86
C VAL A 30 -11.65 -11.52 -17.04
N GLU A 31 -12.08 -10.33 -17.43
CA GLU A 31 -13.19 -9.61 -16.77
C GLU A 31 -14.49 -10.41 -16.81
N ARG A 32 -14.88 -10.89 -18.01
CA ARG A 32 -16.09 -11.70 -18.19
C ARG A 32 -16.05 -12.97 -17.34
N LEU A 33 -14.93 -13.69 -17.36
CA LEU A 33 -14.77 -14.93 -16.58
C LEU A 33 -14.86 -14.68 -15.07
N ILE A 34 -14.21 -13.62 -14.58
CA ILE A 34 -14.28 -13.25 -13.16
C ILE A 34 -15.70 -12.89 -12.76
N HIS A 35 -16.45 -12.20 -13.62
CA HIS A 35 -17.84 -11.86 -13.37
C HIS A 35 -18.76 -13.09 -13.38
N GLU A 36 -18.62 -13.98 -14.37
CA GLU A 36 -19.38 -15.24 -14.46
C GLU A 36 -19.14 -16.15 -13.26
N MET A 37 -17.92 -16.14 -12.72
CA MET A 37 -17.55 -16.89 -11.52
C MET A 37 -17.93 -16.18 -10.20
N GLY A 38 -18.50 -14.97 -10.25
CA GLY A 38 -18.84 -14.18 -9.07
C GLY A 38 -17.63 -13.75 -8.24
N LEU A 39 -16.44 -13.72 -8.83
CA LEU A 39 -15.20 -13.38 -8.13
C LEU A 39 -15.03 -11.86 -8.11
N ALA A 40 -14.59 -11.33 -6.96
CA ALA A 40 -14.22 -9.94 -6.83
C ALA A 40 -12.88 -9.85 -6.09
N GLY A 41 -11.96 -9.03 -6.63
CA GLY A 41 -10.72 -8.75 -5.93
C GLY A 41 -10.93 -7.80 -4.77
N LEU A 42 -10.18 -7.99 -3.69
CA LEU A 42 -10.18 -7.05 -2.57
C LEU A 42 -9.71 -5.65 -3.01
N ILE A 43 -10.56 -4.65 -2.76
CA ILE A 43 -10.23 -3.23 -2.93
C ILE A 43 -9.69 -2.70 -1.60
N ARG A 44 -8.57 -1.95 -1.63
CA ARG A 44 -8.10 -1.27 -0.43
C ARG A 44 -9.16 -0.26 0.03
N GLY A 45 -9.51 -0.30 1.31
CA GLY A 45 -10.35 0.72 1.93
C GLY A 45 -9.74 2.13 1.80
N LYS A 46 -10.58 3.15 2.03
CA LYS A 46 -10.15 4.55 1.99
C LYS A 46 -8.99 4.77 2.99
N PRO A 47 -7.85 5.33 2.58
CA PRO A 47 -6.80 5.67 3.52
C PRO A 47 -7.34 6.73 4.49
N VAL A 48 -7.28 6.44 5.79
CA VAL A 48 -7.61 7.41 6.83
C VAL A 48 -6.40 8.29 7.04
N ARG A 49 -6.56 9.59 6.82
CA ARG A 49 -5.54 10.59 7.14
C ARG A 49 -5.69 10.96 8.61
N THR A 50 -4.85 10.40 9.47
CA THR A 50 -4.86 10.65 10.92
C THR A 50 -4.35 12.04 11.27
N THR A 51 -3.41 12.58 10.48
CA THR A 51 -2.80 13.90 10.74
C THR A 51 -3.00 14.85 9.56
N ILE A 52 -3.66 15.96 9.85
CA ILE A 52 -3.65 17.15 8.98
C ILE A 52 -2.63 18.10 9.63
N SER A 53 -1.45 18.22 9.01
CA SER A 53 -0.42 19.15 9.49
C SER A 53 -0.96 20.57 9.44
N ASP A 54 -1.00 21.24 10.58
CA ASP A 54 -1.15 22.69 10.62
C ASP A 54 0.15 23.32 10.10
N LYS A 55 0.04 24.18 9.09
CA LYS A 55 1.19 24.90 8.51
C LYS A 55 1.53 26.16 9.29
N ALA A 56 0.61 26.66 10.12
CA ALA A 56 0.81 27.82 10.97
C ALA A 56 1.48 27.46 12.31
N ALA A 57 1.41 26.19 12.71
CA ALA A 57 2.10 25.69 13.89
C ALA A 57 3.63 25.78 13.71
N PRO A 58 4.38 26.15 14.77
CA PRO A 58 5.83 26.19 14.71
C PRO A 58 6.38 24.78 14.43
N CYS A 59 6.95 24.60 13.25
CA CYS A 59 7.65 23.38 12.90
C CYS A 59 8.96 23.31 13.69
N PRO A 60 9.25 22.21 14.42
CA PRO A 60 10.54 22.03 15.06
C PRO A 60 11.67 22.20 14.03
N ARG A 61 12.76 22.85 14.45
CA ARG A 61 13.91 23.02 13.57
C ARG A 61 14.48 21.66 13.22
N ASP A 62 14.63 21.42 11.92
CA ASP A 62 15.37 20.26 11.43
C ASP A 62 16.85 20.46 11.74
N HIS A 63 17.35 19.72 12.73
CA HIS A 63 18.74 19.82 13.16
C HIS A 63 19.74 19.24 12.16
N VAL A 64 19.27 18.48 11.16
CA VAL A 64 20.12 17.79 10.19
C VAL A 64 19.84 18.18 8.75
N ASN A 65 18.94 19.13 8.51
CA ASN A 65 18.57 19.61 7.17
C ASN A 65 18.30 18.45 6.18
N ARG A 66 17.58 17.42 6.65
CA ARG A 66 17.26 16.18 5.92
C ARG A 66 18.46 15.37 5.44
N GLN A 67 19.64 15.57 6.02
CA GLN A 67 20.83 14.74 5.82
C GLN A 67 20.83 13.57 6.81
N PHE A 68 20.31 12.42 6.39
CA PHE A 68 20.23 11.21 7.22
C PHE A 68 21.47 10.30 7.14
N PHE A 69 22.49 10.73 6.41
CA PHE A 69 23.76 10.01 6.34
C PHE A 69 24.64 10.38 7.54
N ALA A 70 25.19 9.36 8.21
CA ALA A 70 26.14 9.53 9.30
C ALA A 70 27.44 8.76 9.00
N PRO A 71 28.63 9.34 9.24
CA PRO A 71 29.91 8.71 8.94
C PRO A 71 30.28 7.57 9.89
N ALA A 72 29.60 7.46 11.04
CA ALA A 72 29.79 6.40 12.02
C ALA A 72 28.49 6.17 12.82
N PRO A 73 28.31 4.98 13.44
CA PRO A 73 27.22 4.74 14.38
C PRO A 73 27.22 5.76 15.53
N ASN A 74 26.06 5.96 16.17
CA ASN A 74 25.90 6.86 17.33
C ASN A 74 26.23 8.35 17.07
N ARG A 75 26.11 8.81 15.81
CA ARG A 75 26.28 10.22 15.43
C ARG A 75 24.96 10.92 15.09
N LEU A 76 23.97 10.14 14.65
CA LEU A 76 22.63 10.61 14.30
C LEU A 76 21.62 9.64 14.89
N TRP A 77 20.65 10.18 15.62
CA TRP A 77 19.54 9.44 16.19
C TRP A 77 18.26 9.96 15.53
N VAL A 78 17.50 9.06 14.93
CA VAL A 78 16.21 9.37 14.31
C VAL A 78 15.16 8.51 14.99
N SER A 79 14.04 9.11 15.35
CA SER A 79 12.86 8.42 15.84
C SER A 79 11.71 8.66 14.88
N ASP A 80 10.97 7.61 14.55
CA ASP A 80 9.67 7.74 13.90
C ASP A 80 8.56 7.24 14.84
N PHE A 81 7.34 7.68 14.56
CA PHE A 81 6.12 7.14 15.16
C PHE A 81 5.31 6.53 14.03
N THR A 82 4.97 5.25 14.17
CA THR A 82 4.11 4.55 13.23
C THR A 82 2.76 4.31 13.88
N TYR A 83 1.71 4.88 13.29
CA TYR A 83 0.34 4.61 13.73
C TYR A 83 -0.13 3.27 13.21
N VAL A 84 -0.61 2.42 14.11
CA VAL A 84 -1.18 1.11 13.79
C VAL A 84 -2.70 1.22 13.79
N ALA A 85 -3.31 0.85 12.66
CA ALA A 85 -4.78 0.80 12.56
C ALA A 85 -5.32 -0.37 13.38
N THR A 86 -6.25 -0.08 14.28
CA THR A 86 -7.00 -1.05 15.09
C THR A 86 -8.50 -0.86 14.88
N TRP A 87 -9.32 -1.80 15.36
CA TRP A 87 -10.78 -1.70 15.29
C TRP A 87 -11.34 -0.55 16.14
N ALA A 88 -10.60 -0.11 17.17
CA ALA A 88 -10.99 0.98 18.07
C ALA A 88 -10.49 2.37 17.60
N GLY A 89 -9.64 2.42 16.58
CA GLY A 89 -8.98 3.65 16.13
C GLY A 89 -7.51 3.43 15.77
N PHE A 90 -6.66 4.42 15.98
CA PHE A 90 -5.22 4.34 15.74
C PHE A 90 -4.46 4.38 17.07
N VAL A 91 -3.42 3.55 17.19
CA VAL A 91 -2.44 3.57 18.29
C VAL A 91 -1.12 4.06 17.76
#